data_AF-A0A8H9I5H3-F1
#
_entry.id   AF-A0A8H9I5H3-F1
#
_cell.length_a   1.000
_cell.length_b   1.000
_cell.length_c   1.000
_cell.angle_alpha   90.00
_cell.angle_beta   90.00
_cell.angle_gamma   90.00
#
_symmetry.space_group_name_H-M   'P 1'
#
loop_
_entity.id
_entity.type
_entity.pdbx_description
1 polymer ?
#
loop_
_entity_poly.entity_id
_entity_poly.type
_entity_poly.pdbx_seq_one_letter_code
_entity_poly.pdbx_strand_id
1 'polypeptide(L)'
;MGIHGVGSSYIANATLASVKHEAGKDVSLTQSTEVNVRGDKQAQESSTVTLSGRAIMASRLFSSESGEPPVLPNIRTNGEYMGMLPQHFLTESDRSLISEMYELAYEEGVDLRYVDQLAKDLGRYRKYDDGSMRGSFNESSYDLQGRKQTVSFTEKDATTAERILSGSALSSTRLDQGFIRWRLDPGQGFNLSSNHDFLEQMVTQFSSGGNEVAELGSKFSSYVRLENNYILHTADEVTLHRPSVSEASTEEDQFKEALASFQTTKQDLNERLLEGFFGKSEARKTEQSLLSRLFDLLKISNTSKRG
;
A
#
# COMPACT_ATOMS: atom_id res chain seq x y z
N MET A 1 -42.46 -27.44 -36.02
CA MET A 1 -41.29 -28.34 -36.17
C MET A 1 -40.10 -27.62 -35.55
N GLY A 2 -39.43 -28.03 -34.49
CA GLY A 2 -39.53 -29.17 -33.57
C GLY A 2 -38.41 -29.03 -32.53
N ILE A 3 -38.77 -29.15 -31.24
CA ILE A 3 -38.08 -29.81 -30.11
C ILE A 3 -36.57 -29.66 -29.82
N HIS A 4 -36.31 -29.03 -28.65
CA HIS A 4 -35.49 -29.41 -27.48
C HIS A 4 -34.40 -30.50 -27.52
N GLY A 5 -33.31 -30.24 -26.75
CA GLY A 5 -32.42 -31.22 -26.07
C GLY A 5 -30.98 -30.68 -25.93
N VAL A 6 -30.56 -30.01 -24.85
CA VAL A 6 -30.06 -30.49 -23.53
C VAL A 6 -28.86 -31.43 -23.59
N GLY A 7 -27.76 -31.03 -22.91
CA GLY A 7 -26.65 -31.88 -22.44
C GLY A 7 -25.28 -31.23 -22.71
N SER A 8 -24.27 -31.24 -21.84
CA SER A 8 -24.15 -31.69 -20.46
C SER A 8 -22.92 -30.99 -19.86
N SER A 9 -22.99 -30.75 -18.56
CA SER A 9 -21.97 -30.22 -17.65
C SER A 9 -20.71 -31.09 -17.54
N TYR A 10 -19.54 -30.46 -17.45
CA TYR A 10 -18.35 -31.03 -16.79
C TYR A 10 -17.82 -30.03 -15.76
N ILE A 11 -18.32 -30.14 -14.52
CA ILE A 11 -17.68 -29.60 -13.33
C ILE A 11 -16.81 -30.74 -12.78
N ALA A 12 -15.49 -30.60 -12.85
CA ALA A 12 -14.57 -31.50 -12.17
C ALA A 12 -14.52 -31.10 -10.68
N ASN A 13 -15.21 -31.87 -9.85
CA ASN A 13 -15.07 -31.81 -8.39
C ASN A 13 -13.72 -32.42 -8.00
N ALA A 14 -12.78 -31.58 -7.55
CA ALA A 14 -11.58 -32.05 -6.86
C ALA A 14 -11.94 -32.41 -5.42
N THR A 15 -12.06 -33.71 -5.15
CA THR A 15 -12.25 -34.25 -3.81
C THR A 15 -10.94 -34.16 -3.04
N LEU A 16 -10.86 -33.27 -2.04
CA LEU A 16 -9.81 -33.25 -1.02
C LEU A 16 -9.99 -34.47 -0.10
N ALA A 17 -9.26 -35.55 -0.38
CA ALA A 17 -9.11 -36.66 0.56
C ALA A 17 -8.10 -36.25 1.65
N SER A 18 -8.62 -36.05 2.86
CA SER A 18 -7.83 -35.81 4.08
C SER A 18 -7.12 -37.11 4.48
N VAL A 19 -5.79 -37.16 4.32
CA VAL A 19 -4.96 -38.25 4.85
C VAL A 19 -4.40 -37.81 6.20
N LYS A 20 -4.74 -38.58 7.23
CA LYS A 20 -4.23 -38.45 8.60
C LYS A 20 -2.72 -38.70 8.61
N HIS A 21 -1.96 -37.78 9.18
CA HIS A 21 -0.56 -38.02 9.56
C HIS A 21 -0.52 -38.71 10.93
N GLU A 22 0.06 -39.92 10.97
CA GLU A 22 0.68 -40.48 12.18
C GLU A 22 2.20 -40.56 11.97
N ALA A 23 2.93 -40.26 13.04
CA ALA A 23 4.36 -40.08 13.08
C ALA A 23 5.11 -41.40 13.31
N GLY A 24 6.26 -41.59 12.65
CA GLY A 24 7.29 -42.52 13.13
C GLY A 24 8.21 -43.14 12.08
N LYS A 25 9.47 -42.66 12.09
CA LYS A 25 10.73 -43.39 11.88
C LYS A 25 11.32 -43.52 10.46
N ASP A 26 12.56 -43.02 10.38
CA ASP A 26 13.52 -43.00 9.27
C ASP A 26 13.80 -44.37 8.62
N VAL A 27 14.19 -44.37 7.34
CA VAL A 27 15.49 -44.87 6.83
C VAL A 27 15.69 -44.54 5.34
N SER A 28 16.95 -44.19 5.04
CA SER A 28 17.57 -43.77 3.77
C SER A 28 17.70 -44.86 2.69
N LEU A 29 17.87 -44.38 1.45
CA LEU A 29 18.34 -44.98 0.17
C LEU A 29 18.82 -46.45 0.15
N THR A 30 18.45 -47.23 -0.89
CA THR A 30 19.23 -47.45 -2.16
C THR A 30 18.67 -48.66 -2.96
N GLN A 31 18.60 -48.53 -4.31
CA GLN A 31 18.70 -49.57 -5.37
C GLN A 31 17.64 -50.71 -5.44
N SER A 32 17.10 -51.14 -6.59
CA SER A 32 17.70 -51.35 -7.91
C SER A 32 16.67 -51.35 -9.05
N THR A 33 17.04 -50.69 -10.13
CA THR A 33 17.03 -51.15 -11.54
C THR A 33 16.16 -52.36 -11.91
N GLU A 34 15.12 -52.14 -12.72
CA GLU A 34 14.94 -52.91 -13.96
C GLU A 34 14.62 -51.97 -15.12
N VAL A 35 15.57 -51.94 -16.04
CA VAL A 35 15.55 -51.24 -17.31
C VAL A 35 14.75 -52.11 -18.28
N ASN A 36 13.62 -51.60 -18.77
CA ASN A 36 13.05 -52.06 -20.03
C ASN A 36 12.98 -50.86 -20.98
N VAL A 37 14.13 -50.56 -21.60
CA VAL A 37 14.25 -49.53 -22.63
C VAL A 37 13.75 -50.12 -23.94
N ARG A 38 12.50 -49.80 -24.27
CA ARG A 38 12.04 -49.72 -25.66
C ARG A 38 11.76 -48.25 -25.92
N GLY A 39 12.59 -47.67 -26.78
CA GLY A 39 12.71 -46.22 -26.93
C GLY A 39 11.42 -45.56 -27.41
N ASP A 40 11.12 -44.45 -26.77
CA ASP A 40 10.64 -43.24 -27.44
C ASP A 40 11.44 -42.06 -26.87
N LYS A 41 12.14 -41.36 -27.76
CA LYS A 41 12.76 -40.07 -27.49
C LYS A 41 11.62 -39.07 -27.25
N GLN A 42 11.16 -38.94 -26.02
CA GLN A 42 10.33 -37.81 -25.65
C GLN A 42 11.27 -36.68 -25.23
N ALA A 43 11.28 -35.62 -26.05
CA ALA A 43 11.94 -34.37 -25.76
C ALA A 43 11.54 -33.94 -24.35
N GLN A 44 12.54 -33.81 -23.48
CA GLN A 44 12.39 -33.12 -22.21
C GLN A 44 12.33 -31.63 -22.55
N GLU A 45 11.19 -31.19 -23.04
CA GLU A 45 10.82 -29.78 -22.99
C GLU A 45 10.80 -29.42 -21.52
N SER A 46 11.85 -28.72 -21.08
CA SER A 46 11.77 -27.94 -19.86
C SER A 46 10.70 -26.90 -20.13
N SER A 47 9.47 -27.16 -19.68
CA SER A 47 8.42 -26.17 -19.68
C SER A 47 8.83 -25.06 -18.73
N THR A 48 9.59 -24.09 -19.24
CA THR A 48 9.75 -22.81 -18.57
C THR A 48 8.36 -22.19 -18.48
N VAL A 49 7.77 -22.23 -17.29
CA VAL A 49 6.54 -21.50 -17.01
C VAL A 49 6.89 -20.02 -17.10
N THR A 50 6.55 -19.38 -18.23
CA THR A 50 6.63 -17.92 -18.34
C THR A 50 5.54 -17.33 -17.45
N LEU A 51 5.95 -16.70 -16.34
CA LEU A 51 5.03 -16.03 -15.45
C LEU A 51 4.60 -14.71 -16.11
N SER A 52 3.31 -14.55 -16.40
CA SER A 52 2.83 -13.31 -17.02
C SER A 52 3.11 -12.11 -16.11
N GLY A 53 3.40 -10.95 -16.69
CA GLY A 53 3.60 -9.71 -15.93
C GLY A 53 2.43 -9.39 -14.99
N ARG A 54 1.21 -9.79 -15.37
CA ARG A 54 0.00 -9.64 -14.56
C ARG A 54 -0.01 -10.54 -13.33
N ALA A 55 0.47 -11.78 -13.44
CA ALA A 55 0.64 -12.67 -12.31
C ALA A 55 1.76 -12.18 -11.36
N ILE A 56 2.87 -11.66 -11.91
CA ILE A 56 3.95 -11.02 -11.13
C ILE A 56 3.39 -9.83 -10.34
N MET A 57 2.68 -8.92 -11.01
CA MET A 57 2.06 -7.76 -10.39
C MET A 57 1.12 -8.16 -9.24
N ALA A 58 0.21 -9.11 -9.48
CA ALA A 58 -0.76 -9.54 -8.50
C ALA A 58 -0.10 -10.11 -7.24
N SER A 59 0.93 -10.93 -7.43
CA SER A 59 1.72 -11.51 -6.33
C SER A 59 2.45 -10.42 -5.54
N ARG A 60 3.14 -9.50 -6.22
CA ARG A 60 4.02 -8.51 -5.57
C ARG A 60 3.27 -7.36 -4.91
N LEU A 61 2.21 -6.85 -5.53
CA LEU A 61 1.51 -5.67 -5.06
C LEU A 61 0.38 -5.98 -4.08
N PHE A 62 -0.22 -7.17 -4.16
CA PHE A 62 -1.42 -7.51 -3.39
C PHE A 62 -1.28 -8.76 -2.52
N SER A 63 -0.14 -9.47 -2.60
CA SER A 63 0.09 -10.74 -1.89
C SER A 63 -1.07 -11.73 -2.08
N SER A 64 -1.72 -11.69 -3.24
CA SER A 64 -2.97 -12.40 -3.49
C SER A 64 -2.71 -13.64 -4.33
N GLU A 65 -3.08 -14.80 -3.79
CA GLU A 65 -3.19 -16.05 -4.56
C GLU A 65 -4.49 -16.10 -5.38
N SER A 66 -5.44 -15.21 -5.09
CA SER A 66 -6.82 -15.20 -5.61
C SER A 66 -7.03 -14.24 -6.80
N GLY A 67 -5.97 -13.57 -7.27
CA GLY A 67 -6.02 -12.56 -8.33
C GLY A 67 -6.09 -11.11 -7.83
N GLU A 68 -6.36 -10.18 -8.74
CA GLU A 68 -6.33 -8.73 -8.45
C GLU A 68 -7.56 -8.27 -7.64
N PRO A 69 -7.36 -7.49 -6.56
CA PRO A 69 -8.47 -6.92 -5.81
C PRO A 69 -9.18 -5.81 -6.61
N PRO A 70 -10.42 -5.42 -6.26
CA PRO A 70 -11.07 -4.26 -6.88
C PRO A 70 -10.23 -2.97 -6.76
N VAL A 71 -10.41 -2.06 -7.71
CA VAL A 71 -9.87 -0.69 -7.62
C VAL A 71 -10.66 0.10 -6.57
N LEU A 72 -9.95 0.74 -5.65
CA LEU A 72 -10.56 1.61 -4.66
C LEU A 72 -10.66 3.06 -5.17
N PRO A 73 -11.75 3.79 -4.86
CA PRO A 73 -11.83 5.22 -5.11
C PRO A 73 -10.86 5.98 -4.20
N ASN A 74 -10.48 7.20 -4.59
CA ASN A 74 -9.59 8.03 -3.80
C ASN A 74 -10.20 8.41 -2.43
N ILE A 75 -9.34 8.83 -1.50
CA ILE A 75 -9.77 9.09 -0.11
C ILE A 75 -10.59 10.37 0.06
N ARG A 76 -10.61 11.28 -0.93
CA ARG A 76 -11.49 12.45 -0.92
C ARG A 76 -12.94 11.99 -1.03
N THR A 77 -13.20 11.06 -1.94
CA THR A 77 -14.53 10.51 -2.18
C THR A 77 -14.94 9.49 -1.11
N ASN A 78 -13.98 8.70 -0.59
CA ASN A 78 -14.26 7.77 0.51
C ASN A 78 -13.09 7.71 1.52
N GLY A 79 -13.26 8.40 2.65
CA GLY A 79 -12.26 8.49 3.72
C GLY A 79 -11.99 7.17 4.47
N GLU A 80 -12.87 6.17 4.37
CA GLU A 80 -12.67 4.87 5.04
C GLU A 80 -11.42 4.14 4.53
N TYR A 81 -11.00 4.42 3.30
CA TYR A 81 -9.81 3.81 2.69
C TYR A 81 -8.49 4.48 3.08
N MET A 82 -8.49 5.43 4.02
CA MET A 82 -7.28 6.10 4.47
C MET A 82 -6.20 5.11 4.96
N GLY A 83 -6.60 4.00 5.59
CA GLY A 83 -5.68 2.95 6.06
C GLY A 83 -5.18 2.00 4.96
N MET A 84 -5.75 2.03 3.76
CA MET A 84 -5.42 1.08 2.70
C MET A 84 -4.06 1.38 2.05
N LEU A 85 -3.39 0.31 1.61
CA LEU A 85 -2.12 0.43 0.91
C LEU A 85 -2.31 1.16 -0.45
N PRO A 86 -1.37 2.03 -0.86
CA PRO A 86 -1.52 2.84 -2.06
C PRO A 86 -1.78 2.05 -3.35
N GLN A 87 -1.28 0.83 -3.46
CA GLN A 87 -1.43 -0.03 -4.64
C GLN A 87 -2.89 -0.34 -4.97
N HIS A 88 -3.80 -0.33 -3.98
CA HIS A 88 -5.22 -0.59 -4.21
C HIS A 88 -5.94 0.52 -4.99
N PHE A 89 -5.34 1.71 -5.07
CA PHE A 89 -5.89 2.87 -5.76
C PHE A 89 -5.39 2.98 -7.22
N LEU A 90 -4.51 2.07 -7.66
CA LEU A 90 -4.12 1.98 -9.06
C LEU A 90 -5.35 1.67 -9.93
N THR A 91 -5.58 2.51 -10.93
CA THR A 91 -6.68 2.30 -11.90
C THR A 91 -6.43 1.05 -12.75
N GLU A 92 -7.45 0.57 -13.46
CA GLU A 92 -7.28 -0.57 -14.38
C GLU A 92 -6.21 -0.29 -15.45
N SER A 93 -6.17 0.94 -15.98
CA SER A 93 -5.14 1.37 -16.93
C SER A 93 -3.75 1.38 -16.30
N ASP A 94 -3.62 1.87 -15.06
CA ASP A 94 -2.34 1.84 -14.33
C ASP A 94 -1.88 0.39 -14.13
N ARG A 95 -2.78 -0.51 -13.74
CA ARG A 95 -2.47 -1.94 -13.51
C ARG A 95 -2.07 -2.65 -14.80
N SER A 96 -2.75 -2.39 -15.91
CA SER A 96 -2.35 -2.92 -17.22
C SER A 96 -0.92 -2.49 -17.55
N LEU A 97 -0.61 -1.20 -17.42
CA LEU A 97 0.73 -0.67 -17.72
C LEU A 97 1.80 -1.22 -16.76
N ILE A 98 1.52 -1.27 -15.46
CA ILE A 98 2.44 -1.82 -14.46
C ILE A 98 2.67 -3.31 -14.69
N SER A 99 1.67 -4.08 -15.13
CA SER A 99 1.85 -5.49 -15.47
C SER A 99 2.83 -5.67 -16.64
N GLU A 100 2.76 -4.81 -17.66
CA GLU A 100 3.71 -4.80 -18.77
C GLU A 100 5.12 -4.39 -18.30
N MET A 101 5.23 -3.45 -17.35
CA MET A 101 6.51 -3.10 -16.73
C MET A 101 7.13 -4.26 -15.94
N TYR A 102 6.31 -5.06 -15.26
CA TYR A 102 6.81 -6.27 -14.58
C TYR A 102 7.29 -7.33 -15.55
N GLU A 103 6.59 -7.53 -16.66
CA GLU A 103 6.98 -8.46 -17.71
C GLU A 103 8.33 -8.05 -18.32
N LEU A 104 8.43 -6.79 -18.77
CA LEU A 104 9.67 -6.23 -19.27
C LEU A 104 10.81 -6.33 -18.26
N ALA A 105 10.57 -5.93 -17.00
CA ALA A 105 11.59 -5.98 -15.96
C ALA A 105 12.07 -7.41 -15.69
N TYR A 106 11.16 -8.38 -15.73
CA TYR A 106 11.50 -9.79 -15.57
C TYR A 106 12.33 -10.32 -16.75
N GLU A 107 11.92 -10.02 -17.98
CA GLU A 107 12.62 -10.44 -19.21
C GLU A 107 14.02 -9.84 -19.31
N GLU A 108 14.17 -8.57 -18.95
CA GLU A 108 15.44 -7.84 -18.98
C GLU A 108 16.33 -8.14 -17.78
N GLY A 109 15.86 -8.86 -16.75
CA GLY A 109 16.64 -9.13 -15.53
C GLY A 109 16.82 -7.90 -14.63
N VAL A 110 15.86 -6.97 -14.68
CA VAL A 110 15.75 -5.84 -13.74
C VAL A 110 15.24 -6.32 -12.39
N ASP A 111 15.77 -5.77 -11.31
CA ASP A 111 15.23 -5.99 -9.98
C ASP A 111 13.80 -5.43 -9.87
N LEU A 112 12.83 -6.32 -9.72
CA LEU A 112 11.40 -5.98 -9.71
C LEU A 112 11.01 -4.97 -8.62
N ARG A 113 11.85 -4.76 -7.60
CA ARG A 113 11.66 -3.70 -6.59
C ARG A 113 11.61 -2.30 -7.19
N TYR A 114 12.25 -2.06 -8.34
CA TYR A 114 12.11 -0.78 -9.04
C TYR A 114 10.67 -0.54 -9.52
N VAL A 115 10.03 -1.58 -10.08
CA VAL A 115 8.61 -1.53 -10.48
C VAL A 115 7.70 -1.40 -9.25
N ASP A 116 7.99 -2.12 -8.16
CA ASP A 116 7.22 -2.02 -6.91
C ASP A 116 7.15 -0.58 -6.38
N GLN A 117 8.29 0.13 -6.36
CA GLN A 117 8.32 1.50 -5.86
C GLN A 117 7.58 2.47 -6.78
N LEU A 118 7.71 2.29 -8.10
CA LEU A 118 6.97 3.09 -9.07
C LEU A 118 5.46 2.89 -8.91
N ALA A 119 5.00 1.64 -8.80
CA ALA A 119 3.59 1.31 -8.57
C ALA A 119 3.07 1.88 -7.24
N LYS A 120 3.89 1.85 -6.18
CA LYS A 120 3.54 2.43 -4.88
C LYS A 120 3.38 3.95 -4.95
N ASP A 121 4.28 4.63 -5.64
CA ASP A 121 4.22 6.09 -5.79
C ASP A 121 3.04 6.52 -6.67
N LEU A 122 2.77 5.80 -7.76
CA LEU A 122 1.59 6.04 -8.60
C LEU A 122 0.29 5.76 -7.82
N GLY A 123 0.24 4.67 -7.05
CA GLY A 123 -0.88 4.40 -6.17
C GLY A 123 -1.08 5.47 -5.11
N ARG A 124 0.01 6.08 -4.60
CA ARG A 124 -0.06 7.20 -3.65
C ARG A 124 -0.65 8.44 -4.32
N TYR A 125 -0.23 8.75 -5.54
CA TYR A 125 -0.79 9.83 -6.34
C TYR A 125 -2.31 9.66 -6.50
N ARG A 126 -2.77 8.47 -6.95
CA ARG A 126 -4.22 8.16 -7.08
C ARG A 126 -4.96 8.26 -5.76
N LYS A 127 -4.38 7.70 -4.68
CA LYS A 127 -4.97 7.69 -3.33
C LYS A 127 -5.35 9.10 -2.87
N TYR A 128 -4.49 10.08 -3.14
CA TYR A 128 -4.65 11.48 -2.72
C TYR A 128 -5.27 12.36 -3.82
N ASP A 129 -6.23 11.79 -4.57
CA ASP A 129 -7.01 12.48 -5.61
C ASP A 129 -6.10 13.11 -6.68
N ASP A 130 -5.33 12.24 -7.33
CA ASP A 130 -4.33 12.61 -8.34
C ASP A 130 -3.37 13.69 -7.83
N GLY A 131 -2.90 13.51 -6.59
CA GLY A 131 -1.98 14.41 -5.89
C GLY A 131 -2.61 15.71 -5.40
N SER A 132 -3.84 16.06 -5.78
CA SER A 132 -4.45 17.36 -5.46
C SER A 132 -4.73 17.57 -3.97
N MET A 133 -4.83 16.49 -3.18
CA MET A 133 -4.96 16.58 -1.72
C MET A 133 -3.63 16.84 -1.00
N ARG A 134 -2.49 16.81 -1.71
CA ARG A 134 -1.18 17.04 -1.11
C ARG A 134 -0.67 18.42 -1.47
N GLY A 135 -0.56 19.28 -0.45
CA GLY A 135 0.15 20.54 -0.57
C GLY A 135 1.65 20.32 -0.79
N SER A 136 2.30 21.28 -1.42
CA SER A 136 3.74 21.24 -1.65
C SER A 136 4.50 21.51 -0.34
N PHE A 137 5.50 20.69 -0.03
CA PHE A 137 6.42 20.93 1.08
C PHE A 137 7.05 22.32 0.98
N ASN A 138 7.36 22.78 -0.24
CA ASN A 138 8.03 24.06 -0.49
C ASN A 138 7.17 25.29 -0.24
N GLU A 139 5.85 25.10 -0.09
CA GLU A 139 4.91 26.20 0.15
C GLU A 139 4.70 26.45 1.65
N SER A 140 4.59 25.40 2.46
CA SER A 140 4.02 25.49 3.82
C SER A 140 4.85 24.82 4.91
N SER A 141 6.13 24.49 4.68
CA SER A 141 6.97 23.84 5.69
C SER A 141 7.82 24.82 6.47
N TYR A 142 7.87 24.64 7.79
CA TYR A 142 8.63 25.47 8.72
C TYR A 142 9.27 24.60 9.80
N ASP A 143 10.43 25.01 10.29
CA ASP A 143 11.04 24.40 11.47
C ASP A 143 10.33 24.82 12.77
N LEU A 144 10.81 24.31 13.91
CA LEU A 144 10.25 24.63 15.21
C LEU A 144 10.41 26.10 15.61
N GLN A 145 11.36 26.82 15.00
CA GLN A 145 11.63 28.23 15.22
C GLN A 145 10.78 29.14 14.30
N GLY A 146 10.02 28.56 13.36
CA GLY A 146 9.23 29.32 12.39
C GLY A 146 10.02 29.80 11.18
N ARG A 147 11.19 29.22 10.90
CA ARG A 147 11.95 29.50 9.68
C ARG A 147 11.46 28.61 8.55
N LYS A 148 11.28 29.19 7.36
CA LYS A 148 10.76 28.45 6.21
C LYS A 148 11.73 27.35 5.79
N GLN A 149 11.20 26.17 5.52
CA GLN A 149 11.94 25.03 4.97
C GLN A 149 11.48 24.73 3.55
N THR A 150 12.42 24.45 2.67
CA THR A 150 12.16 23.99 1.30
C THR A 150 13.11 22.85 0.95
N VAL A 151 12.72 22.05 -0.03
CA VAL A 151 13.51 20.93 -0.55
C VAL A 151 13.78 21.12 -2.03
N SER A 152 14.97 20.71 -2.45
CA SER A 152 15.32 20.51 -3.85
C SER A 152 15.81 19.09 -4.06
N PHE A 153 15.74 18.60 -5.29
CA PHE A 153 16.46 17.39 -5.67
C PHE A 153 17.98 17.61 -5.61
N THR A 154 18.72 16.51 -5.57
CA THR A 154 20.16 16.53 -5.84
C THR A 154 20.42 16.98 -7.28
N GLU A 155 21.62 17.46 -7.60
CA GLU A 155 21.97 17.89 -8.96
C GLU A 155 21.72 16.79 -10.00
N LYS A 156 22.10 15.55 -9.67
CA LYS A 156 21.83 14.37 -10.51
C LYS A 156 20.32 14.20 -10.75
N ASP A 157 19.54 14.17 -9.68
CA ASP A 157 18.10 13.94 -9.76
C ASP A 157 17.36 15.09 -10.47
N ALA A 158 17.79 16.34 -10.25
CA ALA A 158 17.28 17.50 -10.95
C ALA A 158 17.55 17.42 -12.47
N THR A 159 18.76 17.00 -12.85
CA THR A 159 19.14 16.81 -14.26
C THR A 159 18.29 15.72 -14.93
N THR A 160 18.07 14.59 -14.26
CA THR A 160 17.19 13.53 -14.77
C THR A 160 15.74 14.01 -14.85
N ALA A 161 15.24 14.72 -13.83
CA ALA A 161 13.89 15.30 -13.83
C ALA A 161 13.68 16.26 -15.01
N GLU A 162 14.62 17.17 -15.26
CA GLU A 162 14.57 18.11 -16.38
C GLU A 162 14.57 17.38 -17.73
N ARG A 163 15.40 16.34 -17.90
CA ARG A 163 15.43 15.53 -19.12
C ARG A 163 14.11 14.81 -19.38
N ILE A 164 13.46 14.27 -18.35
CA ILE A 164 12.12 13.67 -18.48
C ILE A 164 11.09 14.76 -18.85
N LEU A 165 11.10 15.89 -18.14
CA LEU A 165 10.07 16.94 -18.28
C LEU A 165 10.15 17.69 -19.62
N SER A 166 11.36 17.83 -20.18
CA SER A 166 11.61 18.45 -21.48
C SER A 166 11.60 17.46 -22.66
N GLY A 167 11.67 16.16 -22.38
CA GLY A 167 11.74 15.10 -23.39
C GLY A 167 10.43 14.91 -24.16
N SER A 168 10.53 14.59 -25.44
CA SER A 168 9.36 14.35 -26.31
C SER A 168 8.52 13.14 -25.86
N ALA A 169 9.15 12.16 -25.20
CA ALA A 169 8.49 10.96 -24.68
C ALA A 169 7.38 11.27 -23.66
N LEU A 170 7.48 12.37 -22.90
CA LEU A 170 6.47 12.77 -21.91
C LEU A 170 5.09 12.95 -22.53
N SER A 171 5.04 13.46 -23.77
CA SER A 171 3.76 13.79 -24.44
C SER A 171 3.00 12.55 -24.94
N SER A 172 3.68 11.43 -25.11
CA SER A 172 3.15 10.23 -25.76
C SER A 172 3.30 8.95 -24.93
N THR A 173 3.87 9.06 -23.74
CA THR A 173 3.94 7.96 -22.77
C THR A 173 2.55 7.57 -22.26
N ARG A 174 2.37 6.27 -22.02
CA ARG A 174 1.19 5.73 -21.35
C ARG A 174 1.15 5.99 -19.85
N LEU A 175 2.30 6.34 -19.24
CA LEU A 175 2.33 6.81 -17.86
C LEU A 175 1.56 8.12 -17.75
N ASP A 176 0.79 8.27 -16.66
CA ASP A 176 0.02 9.48 -16.41
C ASP A 176 0.97 10.70 -16.33
N GLN A 177 0.75 11.67 -17.21
CA GLN A 177 1.64 12.83 -17.32
C GLN A 177 1.47 13.80 -16.14
N GLY A 178 0.32 13.78 -15.46
CA GLY A 178 0.11 14.49 -14.20
C GLY A 178 0.92 13.86 -13.09
N PHE A 179 0.91 12.53 -13.00
CA PHE A 179 1.76 11.79 -12.08
C PHE A 179 3.25 12.07 -12.30
N ILE A 180 3.74 12.08 -13.55
CA ILE A 180 5.15 12.36 -13.84
C ILE A 180 5.54 13.76 -13.35
N ARG A 181 4.73 14.78 -13.65
CA ARG A 181 4.98 16.17 -13.19
C ARG A 181 4.92 16.27 -11.68
N TRP A 182 3.95 15.61 -11.05
CA TRP A 182 3.82 15.57 -9.59
C TRP A 182 5.01 14.85 -8.93
N ARG A 183 5.48 13.73 -9.49
CA ARG A 183 6.63 12.97 -8.99
C ARG A 183 7.94 13.76 -9.13
N LEU A 184 8.07 14.55 -10.18
CA LEU A 184 9.27 15.34 -10.50
C LEU A 184 9.20 16.79 -10.00
N ASP A 185 8.19 17.14 -9.20
CA ASP A 185 8.18 18.35 -8.39
C ASP A 185 8.89 18.04 -7.05
N PRO A 186 9.97 18.74 -6.67
CA PRO A 186 10.69 18.45 -5.43
C PRO A 186 9.84 18.68 -4.17
N GLY A 187 8.92 19.64 -4.17
CA GLY A 187 8.01 19.88 -3.06
C GLY A 187 6.97 18.77 -2.86
N GLN A 188 6.74 17.94 -3.88
CA GLN A 188 5.80 16.82 -3.83
C GLN A 188 6.51 15.46 -3.72
N GLY A 189 7.58 15.28 -4.49
CA GLY A 189 8.20 13.99 -4.78
C GLY A 189 9.46 13.65 -4.00
N PHE A 190 10.02 14.57 -3.20
CA PHE A 190 11.32 14.35 -2.53
C PHE A 190 11.39 13.12 -1.61
N ASN A 191 10.25 12.67 -1.07
CA ASN A 191 10.17 11.54 -0.15
C ASN A 191 9.54 10.28 -0.78
N LEU A 192 9.42 10.27 -2.10
CA LEU A 192 8.92 9.15 -2.88
C LEU A 192 10.06 8.19 -3.21
N SER A 193 9.75 6.90 -3.32
CA SER A 193 10.76 5.84 -3.28
C SER A 193 11.16 5.31 -4.66
N SER A 194 10.43 5.65 -5.72
CA SER A 194 10.80 5.31 -7.09
C SER A 194 12.06 6.05 -7.53
N ASN A 195 12.89 5.38 -8.33
CA ASN A 195 14.14 5.93 -8.83
C ASN A 195 13.92 6.77 -10.10
N HIS A 196 14.48 7.98 -10.16
CA HIS A 196 14.28 8.87 -11.33
C HIS A 196 14.88 8.32 -12.61
N ASP A 197 16.07 7.72 -12.55
CA ASP A 197 16.72 7.12 -13.72
C ASP A 197 15.88 5.95 -14.26
N PHE A 198 15.26 5.17 -13.36
CA PHE A 198 14.33 4.10 -13.74
C PHE A 198 13.02 4.65 -14.32
N LEU A 199 12.43 5.66 -13.68
CA LEU A 199 11.23 6.34 -14.15
C LEU A 199 11.43 6.85 -15.57
N GLU A 200 12.58 7.45 -15.87
CA GLU A 200 12.89 7.91 -17.21
C GLU A 200 12.88 6.80 -18.26
N GLN A 201 13.49 5.65 -17.94
CA GLN A 201 13.48 4.50 -18.86
C GLN A 201 12.06 4.05 -19.13
N MET A 202 11.22 3.99 -18.08
CA MET A 202 9.81 3.62 -18.22
C MET A 202 9.01 4.65 -19.02
N VAL A 203 9.24 5.95 -18.82
CA VAL A 203 8.62 7.01 -19.62
C VAL A 203 8.97 6.86 -21.10
N THR A 204 10.24 6.58 -21.40
CA THR A 204 10.74 6.41 -22.77
C THR A 204 10.20 5.14 -23.43
N GLN A 205 10.35 4.00 -22.76
CA GLN A 205 9.93 2.69 -23.25
C GLN A 205 8.44 2.64 -23.58
N PHE A 206 7.59 3.23 -22.74
CA PHE A 206 6.14 3.19 -22.89
C PHE A 206 5.57 4.41 -23.65
N SER A 207 6.42 5.12 -24.42
CA SER A 207 6.02 6.20 -25.33
C SER A 207 5.81 5.69 -26.76
N SER A 208 5.09 6.45 -27.60
CA SER A 208 4.81 6.03 -28.98
C SER A 208 6.06 5.92 -29.88
N GLY A 209 7.18 6.50 -29.46
CA GLY A 209 8.48 6.36 -30.11
C GLY A 209 9.44 5.45 -29.33
N GLY A 210 8.90 4.58 -28.47
CA GLY A 210 9.66 3.71 -27.58
C GLY A 210 10.71 2.93 -28.36
N ASN A 211 11.96 3.30 -28.16
CA ASN A 211 13.10 2.47 -28.56
C ASN A 211 13.39 1.55 -27.39
N GLU A 212 13.78 0.32 -27.70
CA GLU A 212 14.34 -0.61 -26.72
C GLU A 212 15.42 0.11 -25.90
N VAL A 213 15.20 0.19 -24.59
CA VAL A 213 16.18 0.80 -23.68
C VAL A 213 17.36 -0.16 -23.59
N ALA A 214 18.41 0.13 -24.36
CA ALA A 214 19.67 -0.60 -24.27
C ALA A 214 20.15 -0.63 -22.81
N GLU A 215 20.53 -1.82 -22.34
CA GLU A 215 21.14 -2.03 -21.02
C GLU A 215 20.22 -1.84 -19.80
N LEU A 216 18.89 -1.91 -19.98
CA LEU A 216 17.94 -1.80 -18.86
C LEU A 216 18.26 -2.82 -17.75
N GLY A 217 18.44 -4.09 -18.12
CA GLY A 217 18.81 -5.18 -17.22
C GLY A 217 20.08 -4.94 -16.42
N SER A 218 21.18 -4.63 -17.11
CA SER A 218 22.47 -4.41 -16.45
C SER A 218 22.44 -3.22 -15.50
N LYS A 219 21.77 -2.11 -15.89
CA LYS A 219 21.70 -0.89 -15.08
C LYS A 219 20.85 -1.05 -13.81
N PHE A 220 19.79 -1.86 -13.87
CA PHE A 220 18.82 -2.01 -12.78
C PHE A 220 18.74 -3.44 -12.20
N SER A 221 19.76 -4.27 -12.43
CA SER A 221 19.85 -5.65 -11.94
C SER A 221 19.85 -5.77 -10.41
N SER A 222 20.20 -4.71 -9.69
CA SER A 222 20.14 -4.65 -8.24
C SER A 222 19.46 -3.37 -7.78
N TYR A 223 18.43 -3.53 -6.94
CA TYR A 223 17.74 -2.38 -6.36
C TYR A 223 18.60 -1.68 -5.31
N VAL A 224 18.79 -0.39 -5.53
CA VAL A 224 19.42 0.53 -4.59
C VAL A 224 18.35 1.38 -3.93
N ARG A 225 18.26 1.29 -2.60
CA ARG A 225 17.34 2.14 -1.83
C ARG A 225 17.82 3.58 -1.88
N LEU A 226 16.91 4.49 -2.25
CA LEU A 226 17.13 5.92 -2.12
C LEU A 226 16.94 6.33 -0.66
N GLU A 227 18.01 6.80 -0.02
CA GLU A 227 17.96 7.39 1.31
C GLU A 227 18.42 8.85 1.21
N ASN A 228 17.61 9.76 1.75
CA ASN A 228 17.93 11.19 1.84
C ASN A 228 18.43 11.82 0.53
N ASN A 229 17.82 11.47 -0.62
CA ASN A 229 18.21 11.97 -1.95
C ASN A 229 17.64 13.36 -2.27
N TYR A 230 17.63 14.25 -1.29
CA TYR A 230 17.17 15.63 -1.43
C TYR A 230 18.03 16.55 -0.58
N ILE A 231 18.01 17.84 -0.92
CA ILE A 231 18.69 18.90 -0.19
C ILE A 231 17.62 19.69 0.54
N LEU A 232 17.72 19.77 1.87
CA LEU A 232 16.86 20.60 2.72
C LEU A 232 17.49 21.97 2.89
N HIS A 233 16.75 23.00 2.50
CA HIS A 233 17.11 24.40 2.73
C HIS A 233 16.28 24.94 3.89
N THR A 234 16.92 25.66 4.80
CA THR A 234 16.24 26.38 5.88
C THR A 234 16.61 27.84 5.75
N ALA A 235 15.60 28.72 5.74
CA ALA A 235 15.82 30.16 5.71
C ALA A 235 16.55 30.63 6.98
N ASP A 236 17.35 31.69 6.85
CA ASP A 236 18.01 32.31 8.01
C ASP A 236 17.01 33.07 8.88
N GLU A 237 16.01 33.69 8.24
CA GLU A 237 15.00 34.51 8.88
C GLU A 237 13.78 33.70 9.34
N VAL A 238 13.22 34.09 10.50
CA VAL A 238 11.93 33.62 10.99
C VAL A 238 10.84 34.38 10.27
N THR A 239 10.01 33.69 9.50
CA THR A 239 8.91 34.28 8.72
C THR A 239 7.54 33.86 9.23
N LEU A 240 7.47 32.75 9.97
CA LEU A 240 6.27 32.33 10.68
C LEU A 240 6.39 32.75 12.15
N HIS A 241 5.84 33.90 12.48
CA HIS A 241 5.67 34.32 13.87
C HIS A 241 4.53 33.54 14.51
N ARG A 242 4.88 32.49 15.26
CA ARG A 242 3.93 31.83 16.16
C ARG A 242 3.69 32.79 17.33
N PRO A 243 2.43 33.10 17.72
CA PRO A 243 2.18 33.95 18.87
C PRO A 243 2.96 33.43 20.08
N SER A 244 3.75 34.29 20.72
CA SER A 244 4.33 33.93 21.99
C SER A 244 3.20 33.63 22.98
N VAL A 245 3.35 32.58 23.78
CA VAL A 245 2.36 32.16 24.79
C VAL A 245 2.04 33.30 25.78
N SER A 246 2.82 34.38 25.81
CA SER A 246 2.57 35.58 26.62
C SER A 246 1.62 36.62 26.03
N GLU A 247 1.22 36.51 24.75
CA GLU A 247 0.28 37.46 24.11
C GLU A 247 -1.08 36.85 23.76
N ALA A 248 -1.26 35.54 23.95
CA ALA A 248 -2.57 34.90 23.91
C ALA A 248 -3.19 34.98 25.31
N SER A 249 -3.90 36.07 25.61
CA SER A 249 -4.92 36.00 26.64
C SER A 249 -5.89 34.86 26.31
N THR A 250 -5.89 33.84 27.17
CA THR A 250 -6.92 32.80 27.38
C THR A 250 -7.16 31.74 26.30
N GLU A 251 -6.12 31.12 25.74
CA GLU A 251 -6.25 29.76 25.17
C GLU A 251 -6.17 28.67 26.24
N GLU A 252 -5.38 28.85 27.29
CA GLU A 252 -5.26 27.88 28.38
C GLU A 252 -6.57 27.78 29.21
N ASP A 253 -7.32 28.88 29.31
CA ASP A 253 -8.63 28.90 29.97
C ASP A 253 -9.71 28.26 29.08
N GLN A 254 -9.67 28.47 27.76
CA GLN A 254 -10.57 27.80 26.82
C GLN A 254 -10.26 26.30 26.70
N PHE A 255 -8.99 25.89 26.77
CA PHE A 255 -8.61 24.48 26.77
C PHE A 255 -8.93 23.82 28.11
N LYS A 256 -8.78 24.52 29.24
CA LYS A 256 -9.24 24.04 30.56
C LYS A 256 -10.76 23.96 30.64
N GLU A 257 -11.50 24.89 30.05
CA GLU A 257 -12.97 24.89 29.98
C GLU A 257 -13.48 23.79 29.01
N ALA A 258 -12.80 23.59 27.87
CA ALA A 258 -13.06 22.48 26.96
C ALA A 258 -12.71 21.12 27.60
N LEU A 259 -11.58 21.01 28.30
CA LEU A 259 -11.18 19.78 28.99
C LEU A 259 -12.09 19.49 30.20
N ALA A 260 -12.50 20.54 30.93
CA ALA A 260 -13.47 20.44 32.02
C ALA A 260 -14.84 20.01 31.49
N SER A 261 -15.34 20.57 30.38
CA SER A 261 -16.59 20.14 29.75
C SER A 261 -16.51 18.72 29.18
N PHE A 262 -15.35 18.28 28.66
CA PHE A 262 -15.12 16.88 28.27
C PHE A 262 -15.07 15.91 29.46
N GLN A 263 -14.51 16.33 30.60
CA GLN A 263 -14.52 15.52 31.83
C GLN A 263 -15.92 15.47 32.45
N THR A 264 -16.65 16.59 32.45
CA THR A 264 -18.03 16.68 32.93
C THR A 264 -18.98 15.84 32.06
N THR A 265 -18.80 15.85 30.74
CA THR A 265 -19.60 15.00 29.83
C THR A 265 -19.25 13.51 29.95
N LYS A 266 -18.00 13.13 30.25
CA LYS A 266 -17.66 11.73 30.59
C LYS A 266 -18.30 11.29 31.90
N GLN A 267 -18.37 12.18 32.88
CA GLN A 267 -18.99 11.92 34.18
C GLN A 267 -20.52 11.83 34.05
N ASP A 268 -21.13 12.71 33.26
CA ASP A 268 -22.56 12.68 32.90
C ASP A 268 -22.91 11.45 32.04
N LEU A 269 -22.04 11.03 31.11
CA LEU A 269 -22.19 9.78 30.34
C LEU A 269 -22.10 8.56 31.25
N ASN A 270 -21.17 8.54 32.20
CA ASN A 270 -21.06 7.46 33.17
C ASN A 270 -22.27 7.41 34.11
N GLU A 271 -22.76 8.56 34.60
CA GLU A 271 -23.96 8.63 35.43
C GLU A 271 -25.21 8.22 34.66
N ARG A 272 -25.36 8.64 33.39
CA ARG A 272 -26.48 8.23 32.53
C ARG A 272 -26.40 6.77 32.08
N LEU A 273 -25.20 6.21 31.93
CA LEU A 273 -25.00 4.77 31.71
C LEU A 273 -25.32 3.97 32.97
N LEU A 274 -24.92 4.44 34.15
CA LEU A 274 -25.25 3.83 35.44
C LEU A 274 -26.77 3.91 35.75
N GLU A 275 -27.42 5.04 35.46
CA GLU A 275 -28.87 5.21 35.58
C GLU A 275 -29.63 4.36 34.57
N GLY A 276 -29.13 4.23 33.34
CA GLY A 276 -29.70 3.38 32.29
C GLY A 276 -29.56 1.88 32.58
N PHE A 277 -28.50 1.46 33.30
CA PHE A 277 -28.27 0.06 33.66
C PHE A 277 -28.94 -0.37 34.97
N PHE A 278 -29.11 0.51 35.97
CA PHE A 278 -29.58 0.13 37.30
C PHE A 278 -30.83 0.85 37.80
N GLY A 279 -31.34 1.84 37.06
CA GLY A 279 -32.52 2.63 37.45
C GLY A 279 -32.22 3.62 38.60
N LYS A 280 -33.00 4.70 38.66
CA LYS A 280 -32.84 5.77 39.67
C LYS A 280 -33.33 5.35 41.05
N SER A 281 -32.54 4.60 41.81
CA SER A 281 -32.58 4.60 43.29
C SER A 281 -31.49 3.72 43.90
N GLU A 282 -30.92 4.21 45.01
CA GLU A 282 -29.98 3.52 45.92
C GLU A 282 -28.48 3.61 45.59
N ALA A 283 -28.04 4.78 45.11
CA ALA A 283 -26.67 5.24 45.34
C ALA A 283 -26.52 5.68 46.81
N ARG A 284 -26.28 4.74 47.72
CA ARG A 284 -25.51 4.91 48.97
C ARG A 284 -25.60 3.63 49.82
N LYS A 285 -24.79 2.62 49.49
CA LYS A 285 -23.94 1.89 50.45
C LYS A 285 -23.19 0.73 49.77
N THR A 286 -21.89 0.71 50.07
CA THR A 286 -20.89 -0.38 49.93
C THR A 286 -20.48 -0.83 48.53
N GLU A 287 -19.37 -0.24 48.06
CA GLU A 287 -18.57 -0.63 46.89
C GLU A 287 -18.16 -2.12 46.85
N GLN A 288 -18.12 -2.80 48.00
CA GLN A 288 -17.82 -4.25 48.07
C GLN A 288 -18.93 -5.15 47.49
N SER A 289 -20.15 -4.63 47.32
CA SER A 289 -21.28 -5.34 46.68
C SER A 289 -21.24 -5.25 45.13
N LEU A 290 -20.53 -4.26 44.59
CA LEU A 290 -20.51 -3.98 43.14
C LEU A 290 -19.60 -4.95 42.37
N LEU A 291 -18.44 -5.28 42.93
CA LEU A 291 -17.52 -6.22 42.29
C LEU A 291 -18.02 -7.66 42.35
N SER A 292 -18.70 -8.06 43.42
CA SER A 292 -19.24 -9.43 43.54
C SER A 292 -20.33 -9.72 42.51
N ARG A 293 -21.23 -8.76 42.23
CA ARG A 293 -22.28 -8.93 41.20
C ARG A 293 -21.76 -8.93 39.77
N LEU A 294 -20.71 -8.15 39.49
CA LEU A 294 -20.01 -8.16 38.20
C LEU A 294 -19.33 -9.51 37.93
N PHE A 295 -18.74 -10.12 38.96
CA PHE A 295 -18.12 -11.44 38.85
C PHE A 295 -19.14 -12.59 38.71
N ASP A 296 -20.32 -12.50 39.34
CA ASP A 296 -21.37 -13.52 39.19
C ASP A 296 -22.01 -13.51 37.78
N LEU A 297 -22.19 -12.33 37.18
CA LEU A 297 -22.68 -12.20 35.78
C LEU A 297 -21.68 -12.76 34.76
N LEU A 298 -20.38 -12.58 34.99
CA LEU A 298 -19.32 -13.17 34.16
C LEU A 298 -19.23 -14.70 34.29
N LYS A 299 -19.63 -15.27 35.44
CA LYS A 299 -19.71 -16.73 35.61
C LYS A 299 -20.90 -17.35 34.91
N ILE A 300 -22.06 -16.68 34.89
CA ILE A 300 -23.26 -17.16 34.18
C ILE A 300 -23.04 -17.19 32.66
N SER A 301 -22.24 -16.26 32.13
CA SER A 301 -21.88 -16.23 30.70
C SER A 301 -20.97 -17.39 30.24
N ASN A 302 -20.23 -18.03 31.14
CA ASN A 302 -19.22 -19.04 30.78
C ASN A 302 -19.68 -20.50 30.99
N THR A 303 -20.88 -20.73 31.53
CA THR A 303 -21.45 -22.08 31.67
C THR A 303 -22.44 -22.45 30.56
N SER A 304 -22.68 -21.59 29.57
CA SER A 304 -23.52 -21.89 28.40
C SER A 304 -22.69 -22.20 27.13
N LYS A 305 -21.70 -23.09 27.25
CA LYS A 305 -21.04 -23.77 26.11
C LYS A 305 -20.28 -25.03 26.55
N ARG A 306 -20.94 -25.93 27.28
CA ARG A 306 -20.64 -27.38 27.30
C ARG A 306 -21.94 -28.12 27.59
N GLY A 307 -22.58 -28.52 26.50
CA GLY A 307 -23.70 -29.44 26.40
C GLY A 307 -23.71 -29.95 24.98
#